data_AF-A0A3P8A559-F1
#
_entry.id   AF-A0A3P8A559-F1
#
_cell.length_a   1.000
_cell.length_b   1.000
_cell.length_c   1.000
_cell.angle_alpha   90.00
_cell.angle_beta   90.00
_cell.angle_gamma   90.00
#
_symmetry.space_group_name_H-M   'P 1'
#
loop_
_entity.id
_entity.type
_entity.pdbx_description
1 polymer ?
#
loop_
_entity_poly.entity_id
_entity_poly.type
_entity_poly.pdbx_seq_one_letter_code
_entity_poly.pdbx_strand_id
1 'polypeptide(L)'
;MNLDELGDSIQLLEQILSEQIEIQAKFGPLEEQFAILDKCEVTYSDEISNRRVNLANDWVQFQSSLASAEVMIKKSKEKFKVGLLNDTEEFKRAVSNLLQELQMKGPYAANLKPQEAINIINQFLEQLDNLKSHELELRHGLNLFKIEQPPFKEITIIEKDLDILSTIWTTNMEWENNWESWKAGRFYDLQTNEMENLANAQFRKFTKWARDLKDRNWEIIEVSRKKVDQFRRTLPLITDLRNSAMRTRHWDKIKEEMNTQFNVDSDEFTLECIVELGFEQYSDLISEISGAATKELAIEKALDTMERFWQNNELDMISYKDKSIYKIRSTDEIFEALEDNQVQLSTMKTSRFVKPFEHLVDNWERVLSLITETIEALLTVQRQYMYMETIFLGEDIRKQLPKESVSFDMINIQWQSITTYLYETRNTRTCASKPG
;
A
#
# COMPACT_ATOMS: atom_id res chain seq x y z
N MET A 1 2.87 -27.45 53.18
CA MET A 1 1.66 -27.85 52.47
C MET A 1 1.22 -26.70 51.59
N ASN A 2 1.74 -26.66 50.37
CA ASN A 2 1.18 -25.87 49.27
C ASN A 2 0.02 -26.66 48.61
N LEU A 3 -0.57 -26.12 47.55
CA LEU A 3 -1.74 -26.70 46.92
C LEU A 3 -1.46 -28.07 46.26
N ASP A 4 -0.28 -28.21 45.65
CA ASP A 4 0.16 -29.46 45.01
C ASP A 4 0.47 -30.54 46.06
N GLU A 5 1.18 -30.19 47.14
CA GLU A 5 1.43 -31.08 48.28
C GLU A 5 0.13 -31.56 48.94
N LEU A 6 -0.93 -30.73 48.95
CA LEU A 6 -2.25 -31.14 49.42
C LEU A 6 -2.91 -32.12 48.46
N GLY A 7 -2.77 -31.90 47.14
CA GLY A 7 -3.24 -32.84 46.11
C GLY A 7 -2.61 -34.22 46.27
N ASP A 8 -1.27 -34.26 46.39
CA ASP A 8 -0.50 -35.49 46.61
C ASP A 8 -0.90 -36.19 47.92
N SER A 9 -1.08 -35.41 48.99
CA SER A 9 -1.51 -35.94 50.30
C SER A 9 -2.90 -36.57 50.26
N ILE A 10 -3.83 -35.99 49.48
CA ILE A 10 -5.19 -36.55 49.30
C ILE A 10 -5.10 -37.88 48.55
N GLN A 11 -4.32 -37.94 47.47
CA GLN A 11 -4.16 -39.15 46.68
C GLN A 11 -3.50 -40.27 47.48
N LEU A 12 -2.45 -39.95 48.25
CA LEU A 12 -1.78 -40.90 49.14
C LEU A 12 -2.72 -41.43 50.21
N LEU A 13 -3.54 -40.57 50.82
CA LEU A 13 -4.52 -40.98 51.82
C LEU A 13 -5.56 -41.95 51.22
N GLU A 14 -6.10 -41.64 50.03
CA GLU A 14 -7.04 -42.53 49.34
C GLU A 14 -6.42 -43.90 49.03
N GLN A 15 -5.16 -43.91 48.58
CA GLN A 15 -4.41 -45.13 48.33
C GLN A 15 -4.23 -45.95 49.62
N ILE A 16 -3.72 -45.34 50.69
CA ILE A 16 -3.47 -46.00 51.98
C ILE A 16 -4.78 -46.58 52.55
N LEU A 17 -5.89 -45.85 52.45
CA LEU A 17 -7.19 -46.34 52.93
C LEU A 17 -7.68 -47.58 52.16
N SER A 18 -7.39 -47.66 50.86
CA SER A 18 -7.71 -48.84 50.06
C SER A 18 -6.82 -50.04 50.42
N GLU A 19 -5.51 -49.81 50.58
CA GLU A 19 -4.52 -50.84 50.89
C GLU A 19 -4.68 -51.37 52.33
N GLN A 20 -5.10 -50.52 53.26
CA GLN A 20 -5.29 -50.88 54.66
C GLN A 20 -6.22 -52.09 54.81
N ILE A 21 -7.30 -52.16 54.03
CA ILE A 21 -8.28 -53.24 54.09
C ILE A 21 -7.63 -54.57 53.69
N GLU A 22 -6.84 -54.57 52.62
CA GLU A 22 -6.12 -55.75 52.14
C GLU A 22 -5.02 -56.20 53.12
N ILE A 23 -4.30 -55.24 53.71
CA ILE A 23 -3.24 -55.53 54.69
C ILE A 23 -3.84 -56.13 55.97
N GLN A 24 -4.93 -55.56 56.48
CA GLN A 24 -5.60 -56.05 57.68
C GLN A 24 -6.16 -57.47 57.48
N ALA A 25 -6.68 -57.77 56.30
CA ALA A 25 -7.21 -59.10 55.97
C ALA A 25 -6.13 -60.20 56.05
N LYS A 26 -4.84 -59.86 55.92
CA LYS A 26 -3.73 -60.82 56.02
C LYS A 26 -3.39 -61.21 57.46
N PHE A 27 -3.83 -60.45 58.46
CA PHE A 27 -3.45 -60.70 59.86
C PHE A 27 -4.08 -61.98 60.42
N GLY A 28 -5.35 -62.26 60.10
CA GLY A 28 -6.03 -63.49 60.53
C GLY A 28 -5.34 -64.77 60.04
N PRO A 29 -5.13 -64.92 58.70
CA PRO A 29 -4.41 -66.06 58.15
C PRO A 29 -2.97 -66.20 58.68
N LEU A 30 -2.28 -65.08 58.91
CA LEU A 30 -0.93 -65.09 59.48
C LEU A 30 -0.93 -65.61 60.93
N GLU A 31 -1.89 -65.18 61.74
CA GLU A 31 -2.04 -65.65 63.12
C GLU A 31 -2.41 -67.14 63.18
N GLU A 32 -3.24 -67.62 62.25
CA GLU A 32 -3.54 -69.06 62.09
C GLU A 32 -2.29 -69.87 61.72
N GLN A 33 -1.45 -69.37 60.82
CA GLN A 33 -0.18 -70.01 60.45
C GLN A 33 0.76 -70.08 61.65
N PHE A 34 0.89 -69.00 62.41
CA PHE A 34 1.69 -69.00 63.63
C PHE A 34 1.10 -69.92 64.71
N ALA A 35 -0.23 -70.03 64.85
CA ALA A 35 -0.86 -70.97 65.77
C ALA A 35 -0.56 -72.44 65.40
N ILE A 36 -0.44 -72.76 64.10
CA ILE A 36 0.02 -74.08 63.65
C ILE A 36 1.49 -74.30 64.00
N LEU A 37 2.36 -73.29 63.78
CA LEU A 37 3.78 -73.37 64.15
C LEU A 37 3.97 -73.57 65.66
N ASP A 38 3.19 -72.88 66.49
CA ASP A 38 3.18 -73.03 67.94
C ASP A 38 2.74 -74.46 68.32
N LYS A 39 1.72 -75.03 67.64
CA LYS A 39 1.25 -76.42 67.85
C LYS A 39 2.27 -77.47 67.42
N CYS A 40 3.13 -77.15 66.45
CA CYS A 40 4.20 -77.99 65.96
C CYS A 40 5.52 -77.80 66.74
N GLU A 41 5.53 -77.02 67.82
CA GLU A 41 6.69 -76.73 68.68
C GLU A 41 7.90 -76.13 67.92
N VAL A 42 7.63 -75.41 66.83
CA VAL A 42 8.69 -74.77 66.03
C VAL A 42 9.17 -73.50 66.75
N THR A 43 10.46 -73.43 67.07
CA THR A 43 11.07 -72.23 67.68
C THR A 43 11.44 -71.20 66.62
N TYR A 44 11.05 -69.95 66.82
CA TYR A 44 11.39 -68.79 66.00
C TYR A 44 12.18 -67.75 66.82
N SER A 45 12.83 -66.80 66.15
CA SER A 45 13.65 -65.79 66.83
C SER A 45 12.81 -64.86 67.71
N ASP A 46 13.42 -64.33 68.77
CA ASP A 46 12.79 -63.36 69.68
C ASP A 46 12.29 -62.11 68.93
N GLU A 47 12.93 -61.76 67.82
CA GLU A 47 12.52 -60.65 66.95
C GLU A 47 11.15 -60.91 66.28
N ILE A 48 10.90 -62.13 65.80
CA ILE A 48 9.61 -62.50 65.19
C ILE A 48 8.52 -62.55 66.25
N SER A 49 8.84 -63.07 67.45
CA SER A 49 7.92 -63.11 68.58
C SER A 49 7.48 -61.71 69.02
N ASN A 50 8.43 -60.79 69.17
CA ASN A 50 8.14 -59.39 69.50
C ASN A 50 7.29 -58.70 68.42
N ARG A 51 7.58 -58.94 67.12
CA ARG A 51 6.79 -58.36 66.02
C ARG A 51 5.36 -58.89 65.99
N ARG A 52 5.14 -60.18 66.26
CA ARG A 52 3.80 -60.77 66.34
C ARG A 52 2.99 -60.18 67.50
N VAL A 53 3.59 -60.09 68.70
CA VAL A 53 2.92 -59.53 69.88
C VAL A 53 2.59 -58.04 69.71
N ASN A 54 3.50 -57.28 69.10
CA ASN A 54 3.32 -55.85 68.90
C ASN A 54 2.46 -55.51 67.66
N LEU A 55 2.24 -56.43 66.72
CA LEU A 55 1.52 -56.19 65.46
C LEU A 55 0.15 -55.53 65.69
N ALA A 56 -0.61 -56.01 66.69
CA ALA A 56 -1.91 -55.44 67.02
C ALA A 56 -1.80 -54.00 67.55
N ASN A 57 -0.79 -53.71 68.37
CA ASN A 57 -0.54 -52.38 68.93
C ASN A 57 -0.03 -51.40 67.86
N ASP A 58 0.93 -51.84 67.03
CA ASP A 58 1.47 -51.06 65.91
C ASP A 58 0.38 -50.72 64.90
N TRP A 59 -0.56 -51.65 64.65
CA TRP A 59 -1.72 -51.41 63.81
C TRP A 59 -2.68 -50.36 64.38
N VAL A 60 -2.95 -50.39 65.69
CA VAL A 60 -3.76 -49.37 66.36
C VAL A 60 -3.08 -48.00 66.30
N GLN A 61 -1.75 -47.93 66.47
CA GLN A 61 -0.99 -46.68 66.31
C GLN A 61 -1.02 -46.16 64.87
N PHE A 62 -0.91 -47.05 63.88
CA PHE A 62 -1.06 -46.71 62.46
C PHE A 62 -2.47 -46.16 62.18
N GLN A 63 -3.52 -46.83 62.63
CA GLN A 63 -4.91 -46.36 62.48
C GLN A 63 -5.15 -45.01 63.17
N SER A 64 -4.58 -44.80 64.35
CA SER A 64 -4.65 -43.51 65.05
C SER A 64 -3.93 -42.40 64.28
N SER A 65 -2.77 -42.71 63.70
CA SER A 65 -2.00 -41.77 62.88
C SER A 65 -2.74 -41.43 61.58
N LEU A 66 -3.38 -42.44 60.96
CA LEU A 66 -4.19 -42.27 59.77
C LEU A 66 -5.44 -41.43 60.05
N ALA A 67 -6.16 -41.70 61.13
CA ALA A 67 -7.32 -40.89 61.54
C ALA A 67 -6.92 -39.43 61.83
N SER A 68 -5.75 -39.21 62.44
CA SER A 68 -5.20 -37.86 62.63
C SER A 68 -4.88 -37.19 61.29
N ALA A 69 -4.27 -37.92 60.35
CA ALA A 69 -3.97 -37.44 59.00
C ALA A 69 -5.24 -37.11 58.20
N GLU A 70 -6.29 -37.94 58.27
CA GLU A 70 -7.60 -37.67 57.67
C GLU A 70 -8.20 -36.36 58.18
N VAL A 71 -8.20 -36.14 59.50
CA VAL A 71 -8.72 -34.92 60.13
C VAL A 71 -7.89 -33.71 59.68
N MET A 72 -6.56 -33.84 59.64
CA MET A 72 -5.67 -32.78 59.20
C MET A 72 -5.88 -32.43 57.73
N ILE A 73 -5.95 -33.43 56.83
CA ILE A 73 -6.21 -33.26 55.40
C ILE A 73 -7.59 -32.63 55.19
N LYS A 74 -8.62 -33.08 55.91
CA LYS A 74 -9.97 -32.49 55.84
C LYS A 74 -9.97 -31.01 56.24
N LYS A 75 -9.26 -30.65 57.31
CA LYS A 75 -9.14 -29.25 57.78
C LYS A 75 -8.36 -28.38 56.79
N SER A 76 -7.25 -28.89 56.26
CA SER A 76 -6.47 -28.21 55.22
C SER A 76 -7.29 -28.02 53.94
N LYS A 77 -8.01 -29.06 53.50
CA LYS A 77 -8.89 -29.02 52.32
C LYS A 77 -9.93 -27.90 52.44
N GLU A 78 -10.60 -27.79 53.58
CA GLU A 78 -11.59 -26.73 53.81
C GLU A 78 -10.93 -25.35 53.84
N LYS A 79 -9.78 -25.20 54.51
CA LYS A 79 -9.06 -23.92 54.58
C LYS A 79 -8.61 -23.44 53.20
N PHE A 80 -8.04 -24.31 52.38
CA PHE A 80 -7.61 -23.98 51.01
C PHE A 80 -8.79 -23.68 50.10
N LYS A 81 -9.90 -24.43 50.22
CA LYS A 81 -11.12 -24.16 49.48
C LYS A 81 -11.69 -22.78 49.80
N VAL A 82 -11.77 -22.41 51.08
CA VAL A 82 -12.24 -21.07 51.50
C VAL A 82 -11.30 -19.97 51.00
N GLY A 83 -9.98 -20.20 51.05
CA GLY A 83 -8.98 -19.28 50.48
C GLY A 83 -9.22 -19.04 48.98
N LEU A 84 -9.27 -20.11 48.18
CA LEU A 84 -9.48 -20.01 46.73
C LEU A 84 -10.80 -19.32 46.35
N LEU A 85 -11.87 -19.51 47.14
CA LEU A 85 -13.14 -18.83 46.91
C LEU A 85 -13.05 -17.33 47.21
N ASN A 86 -12.30 -16.93 48.24
CA ASN A 86 -12.05 -15.52 48.52
C ASN A 86 -11.17 -14.89 47.43
N ASP A 87 -10.08 -15.56 47.04
CA ASP A 87 -9.18 -15.10 45.98
C ASP A 87 -9.92 -14.94 44.65
N THR A 88 -10.88 -15.83 44.36
CA THR A 88 -11.78 -15.73 43.20
C THR A 88 -12.65 -14.45 43.23
N GLU A 89 -13.21 -14.10 44.39
CA GLU A 89 -14.02 -12.89 44.54
C GLU A 89 -13.15 -11.61 44.46
N GLU A 90 -11.95 -11.65 45.02
CA GLU A 90 -10.97 -10.57 44.89
C GLU A 90 -10.52 -10.38 43.44
N PHE A 91 -10.23 -11.48 42.73
CA PHE A 91 -9.90 -11.47 41.32
C PHE A 91 -11.03 -10.87 40.46
N LYS A 92 -12.27 -11.28 40.71
CA LYS A 92 -13.45 -10.73 40.02
C LYS A 92 -13.57 -9.21 40.21
N ARG A 93 -13.29 -8.71 41.42
CA ARG A 93 -13.23 -7.27 41.69
C ARG A 93 -12.08 -6.60 40.95
N ALA A 94 -10.89 -7.19 40.95
CA ALA A 94 -9.73 -6.67 40.25
C ALA A 94 -9.98 -6.52 38.74
N VAL A 95 -10.54 -7.54 38.09
CA VAL A 95 -10.94 -7.50 36.67
C VAL A 95 -11.99 -6.42 36.41
N SER A 96 -13.00 -6.32 37.27
CA SER A 96 -14.05 -5.29 37.15
C SER A 96 -13.48 -3.88 37.31
N ASN A 97 -12.54 -3.68 38.23
CA ASN A 97 -11.86 -2.41 38.43
C ASN A 97 -11.01 -2.05 37.21
N LEU A 98 -10.26 -3.00 36.66
CA LEU A 98 -9.46 -2.77 35.46
C LEU A 98 -10.33 -2.34 34.27
N LEU A 99 -11.49 -2.98 34.09
CA LEU A 99 -12.45 -2.59 33.05
C LEU A 99 -12.97 -1.17 33.26
N GLN A 100 -13.32 -0.79 34.49
CA GLN A 100 -13.76 0.57 34.81
C GLN A 100 -12.66 1.60 34.61
N GLU A 101 -11.43 1.27 35.01
CA GLU A 101 -10.27 2.14 34.78
C GLU A 101 -9.99 2.32 33.28
N LEU A 102 -10.08 1.25 32.50
CA LEU A 102 -9.97 1.33 31.04
C LEU A 102 -11.05 2.24 30.47
N GLN A 103 -12.32 2.10 30.89
CA GLN A 103 -13.42 2.94 30.41
C GLN A 103 -13.26 4.43 30.79
N MET A 104 -12.65 4.73 31.94
CA MET A 104 -12.48 6.10 32.44
C MET A 104 -11.20 6.78 31.96
N LYS A 105 -10.09 6.04 31.90
CA LYS A 105 -8.73 6.55 31.63
C LYS A 105 -8.13 6.02 30.33
N GLY A 106 -8.87 5.19 29.59
CA GLY A 106 -8.44 4.68 28.31
C GLY A 106 -8.21 5.82 27.30
N PRO A 107 -7.29 5.65 26.35
CA PRO A 107 -6.94 6.69 25.40
C PRO A 107 -7.98 6.78 24.28
N TYR A 108 -9.20 7.23 24.62
CA TYR A 108 -10.30 7.42 23.68
C TYR A 108 -10.34 8.82 23.08
N ALA A 109 -9.75 9.78 23.80
CA ALA A 109 -9.74 11.19 23.44
C ALA A 109 -8.72 11.47 22.33
N ALA A 110 -9.07 12.39 21.43
CA ALA A 110 -8.23 12.71 20.27
C ALA A 110 -7.07 13.67 20.57
N ASN A 111 -7.05 14.27 21.77
CA ASN A 111 -6.04 15.24 22.20
C ASN A 111 -4.72 14.60 22.70
N LEU A 112 -4.69 13.28 22.86
CA LEU A 112 -3.50 12.54 23.27
C LEU A 112 -2.51 12.40 22.10
N LYS A 113 -1.21 12.47 22.41
CA LYS A 113 -0.19 12.13 21.43
C LYS A 113 -0.16 10.62 21.20
N PRO A 114 0.10 10.13 19.97
CA PRO A 114 0.10 8.70 19.70
C PRO A 114 1.02 7.88 20.60
N GLN A 115 2.23 8.39 20.90
CA GLN A 115 3.16 7.71 21.81
C GLN A 115 2.63 7.61 23.25
N GLU A 116 1.98 8.67 23.74
CA GLU A 116 1.40 8.67 25.09
C GLU A 116 0.25 7.67 25.19
N ALA A 117 -0.61 7.62 24.18
CA ALA A 117 -1.71 6.66 24.10
C ALA A 117 -1.22 5.20 24.04
N ILE A 118 -0.19 4.91 23.24
CA ILE A 118 0.42 3.58 23.15
C ILE A 118 1.03 3.18 24.51
N ASN A 119 1.68 4.11 25.22
CA ASN A 119 2.21 3.84 26.55
C ASN A 119 1.11 3.48 27.56
N ILE A 120 -0.03 4.20 27.53
CA ILE A 120 -1.19 3.89 28.37
C ILE A 120 -1.73 2.48 28.04
N ILE A 121 -1.86 2.14 26.76
CA ILE A 121 -2.30 0.80 26.32
C ILE A 121 -1.35 -0.29 26.83
N ASN A 122 -0.04 -0.07 26.74
CA ASN A 122 0.96 -1.03 27.22
C ASN A 122 0.87 -1.25 28.74
N GLN A 123 0.59 -0.20 29.52
CA GLN A 123 0.36 -0.34 30.97
C GLN A 123 -0.87 -1.21 31.26
N PHE A 124 -1.97 -1.02 30.54
CA PHE A 124 -3.16 -1.86 30.68
C PHE A 124 -2.92 -3.30 30.20
N LEU A 125 -2.13 -3.51 29.15
CA LEU A 125 -1.75 -4.84 28.67
C LEU A 125 -0.90 -5.59 29.72
N GLU A 126 0.05 -4.92 30.37
CA GLU A 126 0.84 -5.51 31.45
C GLU A 126 -0.04 -5.91 32.65
N GLN A 127 -0.98 -5.04 33.04
CA GLN A 127 -1.94 -5.37 34.10
C GLN A 127 -2.85 -6.54 33.70
N LEU A 128 -3.29 -6.60 32.44
CA LEU A 128 -4.11 -7.69 31.91
C LEU A 128 -3.34 -9.02 31.91
N ASP A 129 -2.06 -9.01 31.54
CA ASP A 129 -1.22 -10.21 31.51
C ASP A 129 -0.98 -10.79 32.92
N ASN A 130 -0.79 -9.92 33.91
CA ASN A 130 -0.74 -10.29 35.32
C ASN A 130 -2.06 -10.94 35.77
N LEU A 131 -3.21 -10.38 35.39
CA LEU A 131 -4.52 -10.96 35.71
C LEU A 131 -4.76 -12.30 35.00
N LYS A 132 -4.33 -12.46 33.76
CA LYS A 132 -4.42 -13.74 33.02
C LYS A 132 -3.55 -14.83 33.66
N SER A 133 -2.36 -14.46 34.10
CA SER A 133 -1.47 -15.38 34.83
C SER A 133 -2.14 -15.83 36.14
N HIS A 134 -2.75 -14.90 36.88
CA HIS A 134 -3.49 -15.22 38.09
C HIS A 134 -4.76 -16.05 37.83
N GLU A 135 -5.47 -15.83 36.71
CA GLU A 135 -6.60 -16.66 36.29
C GLU A 135 -6.18 -18.12 36.10
N LEU A 136 -5.02 -18.37 35.48
CA LEU A 136 -4.49 -19.72 35.28
C LEU A 136 -4.17 -20.41 36.61
N GLU A 137 -3.56 -19.69 37.55
CA GLU A 137 -3.28 -20.20 38.90
C GLU A 137 -4.56 -20.55 39.66
N LEU A 138 -5.55 -19.65 39.66
CA LEU A 138 -6.85 -19.87 40.29
C LEU A 138 -7.58 -21.06 39.66
N ARG A 139 -7.56 -21.17 38.34
CA ARG A 139 -8.19 -22.28 37.62
C ARG A 139 -7.53 -23.62 37.93
N HIS A 140 -6.20 -23.68 37.99
CA HIS A 140 -5.47 -24.86 38.45
C HIS A 140 -5.92 -25.24 39.87
N GLY A 141 -5.98 -24.25 40.76
CA GLY A 141 -6.37 -24.49 42.15
C GLY A 141 -7.81 -24.98 42.32
N LEU A 142 -8.77 -24.37 41.63
CA LEU A 142 -10.19 -24.77 41.68
C LEU A 142 -10.43 -26.14 41.07
N ASN A 143 -9.70 -26.50 40.01
CA ASN A 143 -9.77 -27.83 39.39
C ASN A 143 -9.36 -28.95 40.35
N LEU A 144 -8.37 -28.73 41.22
CA LEU A 144 -7.99 -29.70 42.26
C LEU A 144 -9.15 -30.02 43.23
N PHE A 145 -10.06 -29.07 43.43
CA PHE A 145 -11.29 -29.27 44.22
C PHE A 145 -12.50 -29.67 43.38
N LYS A 146 -12.32 -29.92 42.07
CA LYS A 146 -13.39 -30.19 41.09
C LYS A 146 -14.44 -29.08 41.05
N ILE A 147 -14.02 -27.84 41.32
CA ILE A 147 -14.87 -26.66 41.21
C ILE A 147 -14.68 -26.10 39.81
N GLU A 148 -15.70 -26.24 38.96
CA GLU A 148 -15.69 -25.65 37.64
C GLU A 148 -15.92 -24.14 37.74
N GLN A 149 -15.03 -23.36 37.14
CA GLN A 149 -15.16 -21.92 37.03
C GLN A 149 -15.29 -21.54 35.54
N PRO A 150 -16.35 -20.80 35.15
CA PRO A 150 -16.48 -20.29 33.80
C PRO A 150 -15.44 -19.19 33.54
N PRO A 151 -14.97 -19.03 32.28
CA PRO A 151 -14.03 -17.97 31.93
C PRO A 151 -14.64 -16.59 32.16
N PHE A 152 -13.81 -15.65 32.62
CA PHE A 152 -14.24 -14.29 32.91
C PHE A 152 -14.42 -13.49 31.60
N LYS A 153 -15.67 -13.12 31.29
CA LYS A 153 -16.01 -12.45 30.03
C LYS A 153 -15.38 -11.07 29.93
N GLU A 154 -15.19 -10.40 31.06
CA GLU A 154 -14.59 -9.08 31.18
C GLU A 154 -13.14 -9.06 30.68
N ILE A 155 -12.35 -10.12 30.96
CA ILE A 155 -10.98 -10.25 30.44
C ILE A 155 -10.98 -10.23 28.91
N THR A 156 -11.89 -10.98 28.29
CA THR A 156 -12.03 -11.02 26.83
C THR A 156 -12.49 -9.67 26.26
N ILE A 157 -13.29 -8.90 27.00
CA ILE A 157 -13.71 -7.56 26.58
C ILE A 157 -12.53 -6.59 26.64
N ILE A 158 -11.80 -6.56 27.76
CA ILE A 158 -10.61 -5.71 27.95
C ILE A 158 -9.58 -6.01 26.86
N GLU A 159 -9.29 -7.28 26.62
CA GLU A 159 -8.34 -7.71 25.59
C GLU A 159 -8.72 -7.20 24.20
N LYS A 160 -9.98 -7.39 23.80
CA LYS A 160 -10.48 -6.92 22.50
C LYS A 160 -10.44 -5.41 22.38
N ASP A 161 -10.85 -4.69 23.42
CA ASP A 161 -10.85 -3.22 23.39
C ASP A 161 -9.40 -2.70 23.30
N LEU A 162 -8.44 -3.28 24.05
CA LEU A 162 -7.02 -2.91 23.97
C LEU A 162 -6.38 -3.23 22.63
N ASP A 163 -6.68 -4.39 22.03
CA ASP A 163 -6.17 -4.78 20.71
C ASP A 163 -6.62 -3.80 19.61
N ILE A 164 -7.92 -3.44 19.64
CA ILE A 164 -8.46 -2.49 18.67
C ILE A 164 -7.90 -1.09 18.91
N LEU A 165 -7.79 -0.63 20.16
CA LEU A 165 -7.18 0.65 20.50
C LEU A 165 -5.71 0.71 20.06
N SER A 166 -4.94 -0.36 20.30
CA SER A 166 -3.55 -0.47 19.87
C SER A 166 -3.43 -0.31 18.36
N THR A 167 -4.29 -0.99 17.61
CA THR A 167 -4.33 -0.91 16.15
C THR A 167 -4.70 0.49 15.65
N ILE A 168 -5.70 1.14 16.27
CA ILE A 168 -6.14 2.50 15.94
C ILE A 168 -5.00 3.50 16.18
N TRP A 169 -4.38 3.46 17.35
CA TRP A 169 -3.32 4.40 17.72
C TRP A 169 -2.03 4.20 16.93
N THR A 170 -1.67 2.94 16.62
CA THR A 170 -0.55 2.64 15.72
C THR A 170 -0.83 3.19 14.32
N THR A 171 -2.04 2.97 13.80
CA THR A 171 -2.46 3.51 12.51
C THR A 171 -2.46 5.05 12.49
N ASN A 172 -2.89 5.68 13.58
CA ASN A 172 -2.84 7.13 13.72
C ASN A 172 -1.40 7.65 13.80
N MET A 173 -0.51 6.94 14.50
CA MET A 173 0.92 7.29 14.58
C MET A 173 1.59 7.21 13.20
N GLU A 174 1.32 6.14 12.44
CA GLU A 174 1.78 6.02 11.05
C GLU A 174 1.31 7.20 10.20
N TRP A 175 0.04 7.61 10.35
CA TRP A 175 -0.51 8.74 9.63
C TRP A 175 0.20 10.06 9.98
N GLU A 176 0.35 10.37 11.27
CA GLU A 176 1.00 11.60 11.73
C GLU A 176 2.48 11.65 11.30
N ASN A 177 3.21 10.53 11.37
CA ASN A 177 4.60 10.45 10.90
C ASN A 177 4.73 10.71 9.39
N ASN A 178 3.85 10.09 8.60
CA ASN A 178 3.83 10.31 7.15
C ASN A 178 3.45 11.76 6.82
N TRP A 179 2.47 12.32 7.52
CA TRP A 179 2.04 13.70 7.36
C TRP A 179 3.18 14.68 7.65
N GLU A 180 3.91 14.54 8.76
CA GLU A 180 5.07 15.37 9.09
C GLU A 180 6.15 15.30 8.01
N SER A 181 6.42 14.09 7.50
CA SER A 181 7.38 13.91 6.39
C SER A 181 6.93 14.59 5.10
N TRP A 182 5.65 14.49 4.74
CA TRP A 182 5.12 15.11 3.52
C TRP A 182 5.04 16.63 3.64
N LYS A 183 4.68 17.11 4.83
CA LYS A 183 4.54 18.53 5.14
C LYS A 183 5.86 19.28 5.00
N ALA A 184 6.95 18.70 5.51
CA ALA A 184 8.28 19.29 5.47
C ALA A 184 9.08 18.94 4.19
N GLY A 185 8.66 17.92 3.45
CA GLY A 185 9.33 17.50 2.22
C GLY A 185 9.25 18.55 1.11
N ARG A 186 10.27 18.57 0.24
CA ARG A 186 10.27 19.40 -0.96
C ARG A 186 9.09 19.00 -1.84
N PHE A 187 8.33 19.98 -2.33
CA PHE A 187 7.09 19.71 -3.04
C PHE A 187 7.29 18.84 -4.28
N TYR A 188 8.39 19.00 -5.02
CA TYR A 188 8.69 18.21 -6.23
C TYR A 188 9.09 16.76 -5.97
N ASP A 189 9.53 16.41 -4.76
CA ASP A 189 9.95 15.04 -4.43
C ASP A 189 8.77 14.19 -3.94
N LEU A 190 7.61 14.81 -3.69
CA LEU A 190 6.42 14.11 -3.22
C LEU A 190 5.92 13.07 -4.23
N GLN A 191 5.53 11.91 -3.74
CA GLN A 191 4.98 10.85 -4.56
C GLN A 191 3.46 10.85 -4.42
N THR A 192 2.77 11.66 -5.22
CA THR A 192 1.32 11.90 -5.11
C THR A 192 0.48 10.63 -5.16
N ASN A 193 0.85 9.67 -6.02
CA ASN A 193 0.19 8.37 -6.10
C ASN A 193 0.31 7.54 -4.81
N GLU A 194 1.48 7.56 -4.17
CA GLU A 194 1.72 6.82 -2.92
C GLU A 194 0.96 7.47 -1.76
N MET A 195 0.99 8.80 -1.69
CA MET A 195 0.22 9.59 -0.74
C MET A 195 -1.28 9.31 -0.86
N GLU A 196 -1.81 9.28 -2.09
CA GLU A 196 -3.21 8.98 -2.36
C GLU A 196 -3.59 7.56 -1.94
N ASN A 197 -2.79 6.57 -2.31
CA ASN A 197 -3.02 5.18 -1.91
C ASN A 197 -3.03 5.02 -0.39
N LEU A 198 -2.06 5.61 0.31
CA LEU A 198 -1.97 5.55 1.76
C LEU A 198 -3.16 6.25 2.42
N ALA A 199 -3.48 7.49 2.02
CA ALA A 199 -4.60 8.24 2.57
C ALA A 199 -5.94 7.52 2.35
N ASN A 200 -6.17 6.98 1.15
CA ASN A 200 -7.36 6.16 0.85
C ASN A 200 -7.42 4.89 1.71
N ALA A 201 -6.30 4.20 1.91
CA ALA A 201 -6.24 3.00 2.73
C ALA A 201 -6.54 3.29 4.21
N GLN A 202 -5.89 4.31 4.78
CA GLN A 202 -6.12 4.70 6.18
C GLN A 202 -7.54 5.23 6.40
N PHE A 203 -8.08 6.03 5.47
CA PHE A 203 -9.46 6.50 5.55
C PHE A 203 -10.47 5.34 5.55
N ARG A 204 -10.24 4.30 4.74
CA ARG A 204 -11.10 3.10 4.72
C ARG A 204 -11.07 2.38 6.08
N LYS A 205 -9.89 2.23 6.70
CA LYS A 205 -9.77 1.64 8.05
C LYS A 205 -10.54 2.45 9.09
N PHE A 206 -10.30 3.76 9.18
CA PHE A 206 -11.02 4.63 10.12
C PHE A 206 -12.53 4.67 9.87
N THR A 207 -12.96 4.63 8.61
CA THR A 207 -14.39 4.55 8.25
C THR A 207 -15.02 3.23 8.68
N LYS A 208 -14.28 2.12 8.55
CA LYS A 208 -14.71 0.81 9.04
C LYS A 208 -14.87 0.83 10.56
N TRP A 209 -13.86 1.30 11.30
CA TRP A 209 -13.94 1.40 12.75
C TRP A 209 -15.05 2.34 13.22
N ALA A 210 -15.26 3.48 12.57
CA ALA A 210 -16.35 4.38 12.89
C ALA A 210 -17.74 3.73 12.74
N ARG A 211 -17.88 2.78 11.81
CA ARG A 211 -19.10 2.01 11.60
C ARG A 211 -19.25 0.89 12.63
N ASP A 212 -18.21 0.08 12.78
CA ASP A 212 -18.23 -1.14 13.59
C ASP A 212 -18.23 -0.82 15.10
N LEU A 213 -17.67 0.32 15.50
CA LEU A 213 -17.57 0.79 16.89
C LEU A 213 -18.44 2.01 17.17
N LYS A 214 -19.49 2.24 16.38
CA LYS A 214 -20.36 3.41 16.52
C LYS A 214 -20.92 3.57 17.94
N ASP A 215 -21.25 2.45 18.59
CA ASP A 215 -21.82 2.44 19.94
C ASP A 215 -20.79 2.74 21.05
N ARG A 216 -19.49 2.68 20.72
CA ARG A 216 -18.39 2.93 21.67
C ARG A 216 -18.04 4.41 21.79
N ASN A 217 -18.37 5.23 20.78
CA ASN A 217 -18.14 6.68 20.75
C ASN A 217 -16.69 7.13 21.06
N TRP A 218 -15.69 6.40 20.53
CA TRP A 218 -14.29 6.77 20.69
C TRP A 218 -13.93 7.94 19.77
N GLU A 219 -13.65 9.09 20.37
CA GLU A 219 -13.42 10.35 19.66
C GLU A 219 -12.24 10.28 18.67
N ILE A 220 -11.15 9.59 19.06
CA ILE A 220 -9.96 9.42 18.22
C ILE A 220 -10.29 8.89 16.82
N ILE A 221 -11.24 7.97 16.68
CA ILE A 221 -11.62 7.41 15.38
C ILE A 221 -12.20 8.49 14.47
N GLU A 222 -13.15 9.26 14.98
CA GLU A 222 -13.82 10.32 14.22
C GLU A 222 -12.87 11.44 13.84
N VAL A 223 -11.99 11.85 14.78
CA VAL A 223 -11.01 12.91 14.54
C VAL A 223 -9.96 12.47 13.53
N SER A 224 -9.36 11.30 13.70
CA SER A 224 -8.40 10.76 12.72
C SER A 224 -9.04 10.54 11.35
N ARG A 225 -10.30 10.05 11.30
CA ARG A 225 -11.03 9.93 10.03
C ARG A 225 -11.18 11.29 9.34
N LYS A 226 -11.59 12.32 10.07
CA LYS A 226 -11.78 13.68 9.53
C LYS A 226 -10.46 14.29 9.06
N LYS A 227 -9.37 14.14 9.83
CA LYS A 227 -8.03 14.59 9.44
C LYS A 227 -7.58 13.95 8.12
N VAL A 228 -7.69 12.63 8.02
CA VAL A 228 -7.32 11.91 6.79
C VAL A 228 -8.23 12.32 5.63
N ASP A 229 -9.53 12.50 5.87
CA ASP A 229 -10.46 12.93 4.82
C ASP A 229 -10.19 14.35 4.31
N GLN A 230 -9.83 15.27 5.21
CA GLN A 230 -9.45 16.62 4.84
C GLN A 230 -8.24 16.60 3.90
N PHE A 231 -7.19 15.86 4.25
CA PHE A 231 -6.04 15.69 3.36
C PHE A 231 -6.42 15.02 2.03
N ARG A 232 -7.30 14.01 2.05
CA ARG A 232 -7.77 13.38 0.81
C ARG A 232 -8.45 14.36 -0.14
N ARG A 233 -9.17 15.35 0.40
CA ARG A 233 -9.82 16.39 -0.40
C ARG A 233 -8.81 17.39 -0.99
N THR A 234 -7.63 17.54 -0.38
CA THR A 234 -6.54 18.37 -0.92
C THR A 234 -5.67 17.64 -1.93
N LEU A 235 -5.75 16.31 -2.05
CA LEU A 235 -4.94 15.54 -2.99
C LEU A 235 -5.12 15.91 -4.46
N PRO A 236 -6.35 16.14 -4.99
CA PRO A 236 -6.53 16.58 -6.37
C PRO A 236 -5.75 17.87 -6.67
N LEU A 237 -5.82 18.85 -5.77
CA LEU A 237 -5.06 20.09 -5.86
C LEU A 237 -3.54 19.83 -5.91
N ILE A 238 -3.02 18.97 -5.02
CA ILE A 238 -1.60 18.61 -5.00
C ILE A 238 -1.21 17.95 -6.34
N THR A 239 -2.03 17.06 -6.86
CA THR A 239 -1.81 16.40 -8.15
C THR A 239 -1.82 17.39 -9.32
N ASP A 240 -2.78 18.33 -9.32
CA ASP A 240 -2.88 19.37 -10.35
C ASP A 240 -1.66 20.29 -10.34
N LEU A 241 -1.19 20.69 -9.16
CA LEU A 241 0.04 21.47 -8.96
C LEU A 241 1.31 20.69 -9.33
N ARG A 242 1.30 19.35 -9.18
CA ARG A 242 2.40 18.45 -9.57
C ARG A 242 2.39 18.02 -11.03
N ASN A 243 1.45 18.52 -11.82
CA ASN A 243 1.38 18.19 -13.23
C ASN A 243 2.65 18.62 -13.97
N SER A 244 3.35 17.66 -14.58
CA SER A 244 4.61 17.88 -15.32
C SER A 244 4.43 18.68 -16.62
N ALA A 245 3.20 18.87 -17.08
CA ALA A 245 2.87 19.74 -18.19
C ALA A 245 2.91 21.24 -17.82
N MET A 246 2.91 21.56 -16.52
CA MET A 246 3.02 22.93 -16.05
C MET A 246 4.35 23.57 -16.50
N ARG A 247 4.29 24.88 -16.75
CA ARG A 247 5.39 25.70 -17.28
C ARG A 247 5.30 27.07 -16.62
N THR A 248 6.33 27.90 -16.74
CA THR A 248 6.39 29.23 -16.11
C THR A 248 5.12 30.05 -16.35
N ARG A 249 4.61 30.11 -17.60
CA ARG A 249 3.35 30.79 -17.95
C ARG A 249 2.12 30.34 -17.14
N HIS A 250 2.05 29.08 -16.75
CA HIS A 250 0.93 28.54 -15.97
C HIS A 250 1.07 28.97 -14.51
N TRP A 251 2.29 28.90 -13.97
CA TRP A 251 2.60 29.38 -12.62
C TRP A 251 2.42 30.88 -12.49
N ASP A 252 2.77 31.66 -13.52
CA ASP A 252 2.58 33.11 -13.52
C ASP A 252 1.10 33.49 -13.45
N LYS A 253 0.23 32.77 -14.17
CA LYS A 253 -1.23 32.93 -14.06
C LYS A 253 -1.73 32.63 -12.64
N ILE A 254 -1.23 31.55 -12.02
CA ILE A 254 -1.61 31.22 -10.64
C ILE A 254 -1.16 32.34 -9.70
N LYS A 255 0.06 32.86 -9.84
CA LYS A 255 0.58 33.97 -9.02
C LYS A 255 -0.24 35.25 -9.19
N GLU A 256 -0.66 35.56 -10.41
CA GLU A 256 -1.49 36.71 -10.74
C GLU A 256 -2.86 36.61 -10.06
N GLU A 257 -3.55 35.48 -10.21
CA GLU A 257 -4.87 35.25 -9.63
C GLU A 257 -4.85 35.17 -8.10
N MET A 258 -3.81 34.56 -7.52
CA MET A 258 -3.60 34.54 -6.07
C MET A 258 -3.07 35.86 -5.51
N ASN A 259 -2.68 36.81 -6.38
CA ASN A 259 -2.00 38.04 -6.02
C ASN A 259 -0.82 37.83 -5.03
N THR A 260 -0.07 36.75 -5.24
CA THR A 260 0.96 36.28 -4.32
C THR A 260 2.19 35.83 -5.09
N GLN A 261 3.37 36.25 -4.63
CA GLN A 261 4.64 35.83 -5.20
C GLN A 261 5.18 34.62 -4.43
N PHE A 262 5.48 33.55 -5.15
CA PHE A 262 6.15 32.36 -4.62
C PHE A 262 7.12 31.81 -5.67
N ASN A 263 8.18 31.15 -5.19
CA ASN A 263 9.14 30.46 -6.04
C ASN A 263 8.90 28.95 -5.98
N VAL A 264 8.36 28.39 -7.05
CA VAL A 264 8.04 26.96 -7.14
C VAL A 264 9.30 26.11 -7.13
N ASP A 265 10.40 26.63 -7.69
CA ASP A 265 11.68 25.92 -7.80
C ASP A 265 12.53 26.02 -6.51
N SER A 266 12.03 26.72 -5.49
CA SER A 266 12.69 26.80 -4.19
C SER A 266 12.47 25.52 -3.40
N ASP A 267 13.49 25.12 -2.64
CA ASP A 267 13.37 24.04 -1.66
C ASP A 267 12.39 24.37 -0.53
N GLU A 268 12.07 25.66 -0.35
CA GLU A 268 11.09 26.17 0.61
C GLU A 268 9.64 26.01 0.11
N PHE A 269 9.44 25.62 -1.16
CA PHE A 269 8.11 25.29 -1.67
C PHE A 269 7.75 23.88 -1.19
N THR A 270 7.08 23.80 -0.05
CA THR A 270 6.62 22.58 0.61
C THR A 270 5.09 22.50 0.64
N LEU A 271 4.52 21.37 1.08
CA LEU A 271 3.05 21.29 1.30
C LEU A 271 2.58 22.27 2.37
N GLU A 272 3.38 22.51 3.42
CA GLU A 272 3.06 23.52 4.42
C GLU A 272 2.89 24.90 3.78
N CYS A 273 3.83 25.29 2.92
CA CYS A 273 3.75 26.55 2.17
C CYS A 273 2.48 26.63 1.31
N ILE A 274 2.09 25.54 0.63
CA ILE A 274 0.85 25.50 -0.18
C ILE A 274 -0.40 25.70 0.69
N VAL A 275 -0.42 25.13 1.89
CA VAL A 275 -1.52 25.30 2.84
C VAL A 275 -1.55 26.73 3.39
N GLU A 276 -0.40 27.28 3.78
CA GLU A 276 -0.28 28.64 4.32
C GLU A 276 -0.66 29.71 3.30
N LEU A 277 -0.28 29.51 2.04
CA LEU A 277 -0.64 30.39 0.93
C LEU A 277 -2.10 30.23 0.48
N GLY A 278 -2.84 29.26 1.04
CA GLY A 278 -4.28 29.12 0.83
C GLY A 278 -4.68 28.65 -0.57
N PHE A 279 -3.84 27.84 -1.23
CA PHE A 279 -4.13 27.31 -2.58
C PHE A 279 -5.47 26.56 -2.68
N GLU A 280 -5.98 26.01 -1.57
CA GLU A 280 -7.29 25.35 -1.49
C GLU A 280 -8.43 26.24 -2.01
N GLN A 281 -8.35 27.57 -1.79
CA GLN A 281 -9.37 28.52 -2.24
C GLN A 281 -9.40 28.70 -3.76
N TYR A 282 -8.31 28.33 -4.45
CA TYR A 282 -8.14 28.46 -5.89
C TYR A 282 -8.12 27.09 -6.60
N SER A 283 -8.60 26.04 -5.93
CA SER A 283 -8.51 24.66 -6.44
C SER A 283 -9.12 24.48 -7.83
N ASP A 284 -10.29 25.07 -8.09
CA ASP A 284 -10.97 24.94 -9.38
C ASP A 284 -10.18 25.61 -10.51
N LEU A 285 -9.64 26.81 -10.25
CA LEU A 285 -8.79 27.54 -11.17
C LEU A 285 -7.51 26.76 -11.49
N ILE A 286 -6.85 26.24 -10.45
CA ILE A 286 -5.62 25.47 -10.60
C ILE A 286 -5.88 24.19 -11.40
N SER A 287 -7.03 23.55 -11.17
CA SER A 287 -7.45 22.38 -11.96
C SER A 287 -7.67 22.74 -13.43
N GLU A 288 -8.31 23.88 -13.72
CA GLU A 288 -8.46 24.37 -15.09
C GLU A 288 -7.11 24.65 -15.76
N ILE A 289 -6.21 25.35 -15.07
CA ILE A 289 -4.87 25.68 -15.57
C ILE A 289 -4.05 24.41 -15.79
N SER A 290 -4.09 23.47 -14.87
CA SER A 290 -3.40 22.18 -14.98
C SER A 290 -3.96 21.35 -16.14
N GLY A 291 -5.28 21.30 -16.29
CA GLY A 291 -5.94 20.65 -17.42
C GLY A 291 -5.60 21.30 -18.76
N ALA A 292 -5.48 22.63 -18.80
CA ALA A 292 -5.00 23.37 -19.97
C ALA A 292 -3.56 23.00 -20.29
N ALA A 293 -2.68 22.97 -19.28
CA ALA A 293 -1.28 22.60 -19.45
C ALA A 293 -1.11 21.20 -20.07
N THR A 294 -1.88 20.21 -19.62
CA THR A 294 -1.86 18.86 -20.22
C THR A 294 -2.24 18.86 -21.70
N LYS A 295 -3.25 19.65 -22.09
CA LYS A 295 -3.67 19.77 -23.49
C LYS A 295 -2.64 20.54 -24.33
N GLU A 296 -2.01 21.56 -23.75
CA GLU A 296 -0.90 22.29 -24.37
C GLU A 296 0.30 21.36 -24.62
N LEU A 297 0.65 20.49 -23.65
CA LEU A 297 1.71 19.51 -23.82
C LEU A 297 1.41 18.49 -24.93
N ALA A 298 0.13 18.14 -25.13
CA ALA A 298 -0.25 17.27 -26.24
C ALA A 298 -0.01 17.94 -27.61
N ILE A 299 -0.30 19.24 -27.72
CA ILE A 299 0.01 20.05 -28.91
C ILE A 299 1.52 20.13 -29.13
N GLU A 300 2.28 20.46 -28.07
CA GLU A 300 3.75 20.52 -28.10
C GLU A 300 4.36 19.21 -28.62
N LYS A 301 3.95 18.07 -28.06
CA LYS A 301 4.42 16.75 -28.48
C LYS A 301 4.05 16.42 -29.93
N ALA A 302 2.85 16.77 -30.37
CA ALA A 302 2.41 16.51 -31.74
C ALA A 302 3.23 17.33 -32.75
N LEU A 303 3.50 18.60 -32.45
CA LEU A 303 4.38 19.46 -33.26
C LEU A 303 5.82 18.93 -33.29
N ASP A 304 6.35 18.47 -32.16
CA ASP A 304 7.68 17.85 -32.09
C ASP A 304 7.76 16.58 -32.92
N THR A 305 6.73 15.72 -32.89
CA THR A 305 6.64 14.52 -33.72
C THR A 305 6.61 14.89 -35.21
N MET A 306 5.83 15.90 -35.58
CA MET A 306 5.76 16.41 -36.95
C MET A 306 7.11 16.94 -37.43
N GLU A 307 7.79 17.76 -36.62
CA GLU A 307 9.12 18.28 -36.92
C GLU A 307 10.13 17.15 -37.15
N ARG A 308 10.16 16.15 -36.26
CA ARG A 308 11.06 14.99 -36.41
C ARG A 308 10.74 14.17 -37.65
N PHE A 309 9.47 14.01 -38.01
CA PHE A 309 9.09 13.29 -39.23
C PHE A 309 9.63 14.01 -40.47
N TRP A 310 9.34 15.30 -40.63
CA TRP A 310 9.72 16.07 -41.82
C TRP A 310 11.21 16.39 -41.90
N GLN A 311 11.93 16.38 -40.78
CA GLN A 311 13.40 16.42 -40.75
C GLN A 311 14.04 15.16 -41.34
N ASN A 312 13.39 14.00 -41.23
CA ASN A 312 13.94 12.71 -41.64
C ASN A 312 13.29 12.11 -42.89
N ASN A 313 12.15 12.66 -43.33
CA ASN A 313 11.44 12.18 -44.51
C ASN A 313 12.26 12.44 -45.80
N GLU A 314 12.42 11.42 -46.62
CA GLU A 314 13.17 11.46 -47.87
C GLU A 314 12.28 11.19 -49.08
N LEU A 315 12.56 11.87 -50.19
CA LEU A 315 11.98 11.62 -51.50
C LEU A 315 12.49 10.29 -52.04
N ASP A 316 11.56 9.39 -52.37
CA ASP A 316 11.89 8.13 -53.01
C ASP A 316 12.19 8.35 -54.50
N MET A 317 13.48 8.42 -54.84
CA MET A 317 13.95 8.70 -56.20
C MET A 317 14.82 7.58 -56.76
N ILE A 318 14.63 7.27 -58.05
CA ILE A 318 15.42 6.26 -58.79
C ILE A 318 16.01 6.83 -60.07
N SER A 319 17.12 6.24 -60.54
CA SER A 319 17.73 6.57 -61.83
C SER A 319 16.78 6.26 -62.99
N TYR A 320 16.75 7.14 -64.00
CA TYR A 320 15.90 6.99 -65.18
C TYR A 320 16.75 6.74 -66.45
N LYS A 321 16.70 5.49 -66.94
CA LYS A 321 17.32 5.03 -68.21
C LYS A 321 18.84 5.28 -68.34
N ASP A 322 19.60 5.18 -67.25
CA ASP A 322 21.06 5.36 -67.17
C ASP A 322 21.59 6.72 -67.66
N LYS A 323 20.70 7.69 -67.83
CA LYS A 323 21.05 9.10 -67.99
C LYS A 323 21.15 9.69 -66.59
N SER A 324 21.93 10.75 -66.45
CA SER A 324 22.12 11.57 -65.24
C SER A 324 20.83 12.30 -64.76
N ILE A 325 19.67 11.70 -64.98
CA ILE A 325 18.32 12.19 -64.64
C ILE A 325 17.69 11.18 -63.67
N TYR A 326 17.10 11.70 -62.61
CA TYR A 326 16.41 10.91 -61.59
C TYR A 326 14.91 11.16 -61.67
N LYS A 327 14.11 10.18 -61.28
CA LYS A 327 12.66 10.31 -61.19
C LYS A 327 12.16 9.92 -59.80
N ILE A 328 11.12 10.59 -59.35
CA ILE A 328 10.37 10.21 -58.15
C ILE A 328 9.61 8.91 -58.47
N ARG A 329 9.83 7.88 -57.64
CA ARG A 329 9.25 6.53 -57.78
C ARG A 329 7.90 6.42 -57.10
N SER A 330 7.81 6.89 -55.85
CA SER A 330 6.60 6.86 -55.05
C SER A 330 6.48 8.16 -54.25
N THR A 331 5.24 8.60 -54.05
CA THR A 331 4.90 9.74 -53.19
C THR A 331 3.79 9.40 -52.19
N ASP A 332 3.35 8.14 -52.14
CA ASP A 332 2.16 7.74 -51.39
C ASP A 332 2.32 8.04 -49.90
N GLU A 333 3.45 7.63 -49.29
CA GLU A 333 3.76 7.90 -47.88
C GLU A 333 3.87 9.40 -47.56
N ILE A 334 4.30 10.21 -48.52
CA ILE A 334 4.43 11.66 -48.34
C ILE A 334 3.05 12.32 -48.36
N PHE A 335 2.19 11.97 -49.31
CA PHE A 335 0.84 12.53 -49.39
C PHE A 335 -0.05 12.05 -48.24
N GLU A 336 0.06 10.79 -47.82
CA GLU A 336 -0.62 10.28 -46.62
C GLU A 336 -0.20 11.10 -45.38
N ALA A 337 1.12 11.28 -45.19
CA ALA A 337 1.61 12.09 -44.08
C ALA A 337 1.23 13.59 -44.19
N LEU A 338 1.12 14.15 -45.39
CA LEU A 338 0.65 15.53 -45.58
C LEU A 338 -0.81 15.67 -45.16
N GLU A 339 -1.68 14.77 -45.61
CA GLU A 339 -3.12 14.78 -45.29
C GLU A 339 -3.33 14.64 -43.78
N ASP A 340 -2.69 13.64 -43.16
CA ASP A 340 -2.76 13.41 -41.72
C ASP A 340 -2.29 14.62 -40.91
N ASN A 341 -1.11 15.16 -41.26
CA ASN A 341 -0.56 16.31 -40.55
C ASN A 341 -1.40 17.59 -40.77
N GLN A 342 -2.00 17.78 -41.96
CA GLN A 342 -2.92 18.90 -42.22
C GLN A 342 -4.20 18.81 -41.37
N VAL A 343 -4.79 17.62 -41.26
CA VAL A 343 -5.94 17.38 -40.38
C VAL A 343 -5.55 17.62 -38.92
N GLN A 344 -4.36 17.18 -38.52
CA GLN A 344 -3.84 17.39 -37.18
C GLN A 344 -3.67 18.89 -36.86
N LEU A 345 -3.04 19.67 -37.74
CA LEU A 345 -2.87 21.13 -37.59
C LEU A 345 -4.22 21.84 -37.55
N SER A 346 -5.16 21.46 -38.42
CA SER A 346 -6.51 22.02 -38.44
C SER A 346 -7.22 21.80 -37.09
N THR A 347 -7.09 20.59 -36.55
CA THR A 347 -7.64 20.25 -35.23
C THR A 347 -6.97 21.07 -34.13
N MET A 348 -5.64 21.19 -34.13
CA MET A 348 -4.91 22.03 -33.17
C MET A 348 -5.37 23.49 -33.25
N LYS A 349 -5.54 24.05 -34.46
CA LYS A 349 -5.93 25.45 -34.67
C LYS A 349 -7.31 25.79 -34.11
N THR A 350 -8.25 24.83 -34.15
CA THR A 350 -9.56 25.01 -33.52
C THR A 350 -9.53 24.93 -31.98
N SER A 351 -8.45 24.40 -31.41
CA SER A 351 -8.28 24.28 -29.97
C SER A 351 -7.95 25.61 -29.32
N ARG A 352 -8.69 25.97 -28.26
CA ARG A 352 -8.38 27.16 -27.45
C ARG A 352 -6.99 27.11 -26.78
N PHE A 353 -6.40 25.92 -26.67
CA PHE A 353 -5.08 25.69 -26.05
C PHE A 353 -3.92 25.91 -27.03
N VAL A 354 -4.19 26.24 -28.29
CA VAL A 354 -3.15 26.44 -29.32
C VAL A 354 -2.43 27.77 -29.17
N LYS A 355 -2.98 28.73 -28.42
CA LYS A 355 -2.49 30.12 -28.35
C LYS A 355 -0.97 30.25 -28.14
N PRO A 356 -0.30 29.47 -27.26
CA PRO A 356 1.16 29.56 -27.11
C PRO A 356 1.96 29.06 -28.33
N PHE A 357 1.34 28.26 -29.19
CA PHE A 357 1.94 27.57 -30.33
C PHE A 357 1.40 28.05 -31.69
N GLU A 358 0.53 29.07 -31.70
CA GLU A 358 -0.18 29.55 -32.90
C GLU A 358 0.79 29.87 -34.06
N HIS A 359 1.88 30.58 -33.77
CA HIS A 359 2.92 30.87 -34.75
C HIS A 359 3.60 29.60 -35.32
N LEU A 360 3.81 28.58 -34.49
CA LEU A 360 4.40 27.31 -34.93
C LEU A 360 3.42 26.52 -35.80
N VAL A 361 2.14 26.48 -35.43
CA VAL A 361 1.08 25.82 -36.19
C VAL A 361 0.91 26.48 -37.56
N ASP A 362 0.82 27.81 -37.60
CA ASP A 362 0.71 28.57 -38.86
C ASP A 362 1.94 28.39 -39.76
N ASN A 363 3.14 28.35 -39.17
CA ASN A 363 4.36 28.09 -39.91
C ASN A 363 4.35 26.68 -40.52
N TRP A 364 3.93 25.67 -39.75
CA TRP A 364 3.79 24.30 -40.24
C TRP A 364 2.78 24.19 -41.37
N GLU A 365 1.61 24.83 -41.23
CA GLU A 365 0.58 24.84 -42.27
C GLU A 365 1.13 25.38 -43.61
N ARG A 366 1.91 26.46 -43.54
CA ARG A 366 2.60 27.03 -44.71
C ARG A 366 3.67 26.09 -45.29
N VAL A 367 4.48 25.47 -44.43
CA VAL A 367 5.53 24.52 -44.86
C VAL A 367 4.90 23.31 -45.55
N LEU A 368 3.86 22.72 -44.98
CA LEU A 368 3.18 21.56 -45.58
C LEU A 368 2.48 21.92 -46.89
N SER A 369 1.87 23.11 -46.97
CA SER A 369 1.27 23.61 -48.22
C SER A 369 2.34 23.76 -49.32
N LEU A 370 3.48 24.36 -49.00
CA LEU A 370 4.60 24.50 -49.94
C LEU A 370 5.15 23.14 -50.40
N ILE A 371 5.29 22.18 -49.48
CA ILE A 371 5.71 20.81 -49.82
C ILE A 371 4.71 20.18 -50.80
N THR A 372 3.41 20.30 -50.52
CA THR A 372 2.34 19.77 -51.37
C THR A 372 2.43 20.35 -52.78
N GLU A 373 2.40 21.68 -52.90
CA GLU A 373 2.45 22.40 -54.19
C GLU A 373 3.72 22.05 -54.98
N THR A 374 4.87 21.97 -54.30
CA THR A 374 6.16 21.69 -54.95
C THR A 374 6.22 20.26 -55.48
N ILE A 375 5.76 19.27 -54.70
CA ILE A 375 5.75 17.86 -55.13
C ILE A 375 4.78 17.66 -56.29
N GLU A 376 3.58 18.24 -56.23
CA GLU A 376 2.60 18.17 -57.33
C GLU A 376 3.14 18.78 -58.63
N ALA A 377 3.80 19.94 -58.53
CA ALA A 377 4.47 20.57 -59.67
C ALA A 377 5.59 19.68 -60.23
N LEU A 378 6.45 19.12 -59.37
CA LEU A 378 7.52 18.20 -59.77
C LEU A 378 6.97 16.96 -60.48
N LEU A 379 5.91 16.35 -59.96
CA LEU A 379 5.26 15.19 -60.58
C LEU A 379 4.62 15.53 -61.94
N THR A 380 4.04 16.73 -62.06
CA THR A 380 3.48 17.22 -63.32
C THR A 380 4.57 17.42 -64.37
N VAL A 381 5.65 18.12 -64.00
CA VAL A 381 6.81 18.34 -64.88
C VAL A 381 7.47 17.01 -65.25
N GLN A 382 7.66 16.10 -64.30
CA GLN A 382 8.22 14.76 -64.55
C GLN A 382 7.40 14.00 -65.60
N ARG A 383 6.06 14.00 -65.48
CA ARG A 383 5.16 13.32 -66.42
C ARG A 383 5.24 13.92 -67.82
N GLN A 384 5.20 15.24 -67.93
CA GLN A 384 5.30 15.95 -69.20
C GLN A 384 6.67 15.77 -69.84
N TYR A 385 7.73 15.85 -69.06
CA TYR A 385 9.10 15.63 -69.50
C TYR A 385 9.29 14.21 -70.05
N MET A 386 8.84 13.18 -69.33
CA MET A 386 8.95 11.79 -69.81
C MET A 386 8.19 11.56 -71.12
N TYR A 387 7.03 12.19 -71.29
CA TYR A 387 6.28 12.15 -72.55
C TYR A 387 7.05 12.84 -73.69
N MET A 388 7.51 14.07 -73.46
CA MET A 388 8.29 14.82 -74.45
C MET A 388 9.60 14.13 -74.82
N GLU A 389 10.29 13.51 -73.86
CA GLU A 389 11.53 12.77 -74.10
C GLU A 389 11.30 11.68 -75.15
N THR A 390 10.21 10.92 -75.07
CA THR A 390 9.90 9.87 -76.05
C THR A 390 9.68 10.40 -77.47
N ILE A 391 9.17 11.62 -77.60
CA ILE A 391 8.93 12.28 -78.90
C ILE A 391 10.22 12.84 -79.47
N PHE A 392 10.98 13.60 -78.67
CA PHE A 392 12.20 14.30 -79.11
C PHE A 392 13.45 13.41 -79.16
N LEU A 393 13.35 12.14 -78.73
CA LEU A 393 14.36 11.11 -78.97
C LEU A 393 14.40 10.65 -80.44
N GLY A 394 13.34 10.84 -81.22
CA GLY A 394 13.28 10.45 -82.63
C GLY A 394 14.05 11.41 -83.54
N GLU A 395 15.02 10.91 -84.31
CA GLU A 395 15.81 11.73 -85.25
C GLU A 395 14.95 12.44 -86.31
N ASP A 396 13.85 11.82 -86.73
CA ASP A 396 12.96 12.37 -87.75
C ASP A 396 12.20 13.59 -87.23
N ILE A 397 11.70 13.55 -85.99
CA ILE A 397 11.06 14.70 -85.33
C ILE A 397 12.06 15.84 -85.14
N ARG A 398 13.30 15.52 -84.77
CA ARG A 398 14.35 16.54 -84.64
C ARG A 398 14.67 17.26 -85.95
N LYS A 399 14.61 16.56 -87.08
CA LYS A 399 14.78 17.17 -88.42
C LYS A 399 13.58 18.01 -88.85
N GLN A 400 12.37 17.62 -88.45
CA GLN A 400 11.13 18.34 -88.79
C GLN A 400 10.90 19.58 -87.92
N LEU A 401 11.32 19.55 -86.64
CA LEU A 401 11.12 20.60 -85.64
C LEU A 401 12.45 21.00 -84.97
N PRO A 402 13.38 21.64 -85.70
CA PRO A 402 14.74 21.90 -85.19
C PRO A 402 14.77 22.96 -84.09
N LYS A 403 13.87 23.95 -84.10
CA LYS A 403 13.82 25.00 -83.06
C LYS A 403 13.34 24.43 -81.73
N GLU A 404 12.27 23.66 -81.78
CA GLU A 404 11.65 22.99 -80.63
C GLU A 404 12.60 21.95 -80.03
N SER A 405 13.41 21.28 -80.86
CA SER A 405 14.43 20.34 -80.41
C SER A 405 15.54 21.02 -79.62
N VAL A 406 16.02 22.20 -80.07
CA VAL A 406 17.01 22.99 -79.31
C VAL A 406 16.42 23.49 -77.99
N SER A 407 15.15 23.91 -77.98
CA SER A 407 14.45 24.29 -76.75
C SER A 407 14.31 23.12 -75.78
N PHE A 408 13.99 21.91 -76.27
CA PHE A 408 13.91 20.71 -75.45
C PHE A 408 15.27 20.32 -74.86
N ASP A 409 16.37 20.46 -75.61
CA ASP A 409 17.73 20.20 -75.10
C ASP A 409 18.08 21.12 -73.91
N MET A 410 17.65 22.39 -73.94
CA MET A 410 17.82 23.31 -72.80
C MET A 410 16.99 22.87 -71.58
N ILE A 411 15.73 22.48 -71.79
CA ILE A 411 14.86 21.96 -70.72
C ILE A 411 15.44 20.67 -70.12
N ASN A 412 15.99 19.79 -70.95
CA ASN A 412 16.64 18.56 -70.50
C ASN A 412 17.82 18.85 -69.56
N ILE A 413 18.68 19.83 -69.87
CA ILE A 413 19.79 20.22 -69.00
C ILE A 413 19.28 20.77 -67.65
N GLN A 414 18.26 21.63 -67.69
CA GLN A 414 17.66 22.18 -66.47
C GLN A 414 17.02 21.09 -65.61
N TRP A 415 16.24 20.19 -66.23
CA TRP A 415 15.59 19.08 -65.55
C TRP A 415 16.60 18.09 -64.96
N GLN A 416 17.71 17.84 -65.67
CA GLN A 416 18.82 17.05 -65.16
C GLN A 416 19.42 17.70 -63.89
N SER A 417 19.68 19.02 -63.91
CA SER A 417 20.20 19.72 -62.73
C SER A 417 19.24 19.67 -61.53
N ILE A 418 17.94 19.86 -61.77
CA ILE A 418 16.90 19.80 -60.73
C ILE A 418 16.85 18.40 -60.13
N THR A 419 16.73 17.36 -60.96
CA THR A 419 16.59 15.98 -60.50
C THR A 419 17.83 15.44 -59.79
N THR A 420 19.03 15.84 -60.21
CA THR A 420 20.28 15.54 -59.47
C THR A 420 20.29 16.20 -58.10
N TYR A 421 19.92 17.47 -58.00
CA TYR A 421 19.85 18.17 -56.72
C TYR A 421 18.87 17.50 -55.74
N LEU A 422 17.68 17.12 -56.24
CA LEU A 422 16.67 16.42 -55.45
C LEU A 422 17.19 15.05 -54.97
N TYR A 423 17.90 14.32 -55.83
CA TYR A 423 18.47 13.01 -55.51
C TYR A 423 19.65 13.07 -54.51
N GLU A 424 20.44 14.14 -54.55
CA GLU A 424 21.54 14.38 -53.60
C GLU A 424 21.04 14.86 -52.24
N THR A 425 20.04 15.76 -52.23
CA THR A 425 19.49 16.34 -51.00
C THR A 425 18.58 15.36 -50.27
N ARG A 426 17.75 14.61 -51.03
CA ARG A 426 16.75 13.62 -50.60
C ARG A 426 15.67 14.11 -49.65
N ASN A 427 16.00 14.88 -48.61
CA ASN A 427 15.03 15.35 -47.64
C ASN A 427 13.92 16.19 -48.30
N THR A 428 12.69 15.72 -48.13
CA THR A 428 11.50 16.27 -48.81
C THR A 428 11.27 17.75 -48.49
N ARG A 429 11.40 18.13 -47.22
CA ARG A 429 11.23 19.53 -46.78
C ARG A 429 12.29 20.44 -47.38
N THR A 430 13.55 20.02 -47.34
CA THR A 430 14.69 20.80 -47.87
C THR A 430 14.54 20.99 -49.37
N CYS A 431 14.21 19.90 -50.09
CA CYS A 431 13.92 19.92 -51.52
C CYS A 431 12.80 20.90 -51.89
N ALA A 432 11.70 20.90 -51.14
CA ALA A 432 10.56 21.78 -51.39
C ALA A 432 10.83 23.25 -51.04
N SER A 433 11.72 23.50 -50.08
CA SER A 433 12.03 24.86 -49.59
C SER A 433 13.05 25.63 -50.44
N LYS A 434 13.66 25.00 -51.45
CA LYS A 434 14.66 25.64 -52.32
C LYS A 434 13.99 26.71 -53.20
N PRO A 435 14.44 27.98 -53.16
CA PRO A 435 13.95 28.99 -54.09
C PRO A 435 14.23 28.57 -55.53
N GLY A 436 13.19 28.64 -56.36
CA GLY A 436 13.22 28.29 -57.79
C GLY A 436 13.95 29.31 -58.66
#